data_AF-A0A2W0AYA0-F1
#
_entry.id   AF-A0A2W0AYA0-F1
#
_cell.length_a   1.000
_cell.length_b   1.000
_cell.length_c   1.000
_cell.angle_alpha   90.00
_cell.angle_beta   90.00
_cell.angle_gamma   90.00
#
_symmetry.space_group_name_H-M   'P 1'
#
loop_
_entity.id
_entity.type
_entity.pdbx_description
1 polymer ?
#
loop_
_entity_poly.entity_id
_entity_poly.type
_entity_poly.pdbx_seq_one_letter_code
_entity_poly.pdbx_strand_id
1 'polypeptide(L)'
;MFENIKIEASCRMGPKVSTREGAGDRCQQQRGVSLLEMVIVLCVSLIIGAIAVLNVQTTSRVIHLHESGSEYANLLQTARIRAIQGDSYYIVKTDTSVNPARAFVDIAGTGFYSNGDPLMVFASDVTSMPFASGPGLANLKSQFLPPGAAAQGSVDPNNPNPTFGSRGLPCTPNAGTCPYLTAANTVTSYVTFIQNTQSGKWEAITVNPAGRIRLWAYEGTTWSPLN
;
A
#
# COMPACT_ATOMS: atom_id res chain seq x y z
N MET A 1 22.94 37.93 -14.14
CA MET A 1 23.91 37.85 -13.04
C MET A 1 24.71 36.57 -13.26
N PHE A 2 25.72 36.64 -14.11
CA PHE A 2 26.57 35.50 -14.47
C PHE A 2 27.97 35.85 -13.99
N GLU A 3 28.41 35.19 -12.92
CA GLU A 3 29.78 35.28 -12.42
C GLU A 3 30.68 34.39 -13.28
N ASN A 4 31.64 35.02 -13.97
CA ASN A 4 32.72 34.33 -14.65
C ASN A 4 33.74 33.85 -13.61
N ILE A 5 33.82 32.53 -13.39
CA ILE A 5 34.91 31.92 -12.63
C ILE A 5 36.15 31.91 -13.53
N LYS A 6 37.09 32.81 -13.23
CA LYS A 6 38.41 32.88 -13.86
C LYS A 6 39.35 31.97 -13.06
N ILE A 7 39.61 30.76 -13.56
CA ILE A 7 40.61 29.86 -12.97
C ILE A 7 41.98 30.26 -13.52
N GLU A 8 42.72 31.08 -12.76
CA GLU A 8 44.13 31.34 -13.05
C GLU A 8 44.98 30.16 -12.55
N ALA A 9 45.44 29.33 -13.48
CA ALA A 9 46.50 28.37 -13.21
C ALA A 9 47.84 29.12 -13.12
N SER A 10 48.25 29.45 -11.90
CA SER A 10 49.55 30.05 -11.59
C SER A 10 50.65 28.99 -11.66
N CYS A 11 51.28 28.82 -12.83
CA CYS A 11 52.55 28.12 -12.94
C CYS A 11 53.69 29.15 -12.77
N ARG A 12 54.09 29.41 -11.51
CA ARG A 12 55.34 30.14 -11.22
C ARG A 12 56.52 29.28 -11.67
N MET A 13 57.14 29.62 -12.80
CA MET A 13 58.49 29.17 -13.12
C MET A 13 59.49 29.98 -12.28
N GLY A 14 59.99 29.38 -11.20
CA GLY A 14 61.19 29.85 -10.51
C GLY A 14 62.45 29.52 -11.33
N PRO A 15 63.55 30.29 -11.18
CA PRO A 15 64.78 30.05 -11.92
C PRO A 15 65.41 28.71 -11.52
N LYS A 16 65.80 27.92 -12.53
CA LYS A 16 66.41 26.60 -12.37
C LYS A 16 67.79 26.70 -11.71
N VAL A 17 67.94 26.09 -10.55
CA VAL A 17 69.24 25.67 -10.02
C VAL A 17 69.34 24.15 -10.20
N SER A 18 70.43 23.75 -10.84
CA SER A 18 70.77 22.38 -11.21
C SER A 18 71.19 21.57 -9.98
N THR A 19 70.43 20.53 -9.65
CA THR A 19 71.00 19.34 -9.01
C THR A 19 70.23 18.09 -9.44
N ARG A 20 71.00 17.08 -9.84
CA ARG A 20 70.58 15.75 -10.28
C ARG A 20 69.85 15.01 -9.17
N GLU A 21 68.64 14.53 -9.44
CA GLU A 21 68.11 13.21 -9.07
C GLU A 21 66.68 13.12 -9.60
N GLY A 22 66.50 12.33 -10.67
CA GLY A 22 65.21 12.12 -11.30
C GLY A 22 64.35 11.18 -10.48
N ALA A 23 63.68 11.68 -9.45
CA ALA A 23 62.46 11.09 -8.95
C ALA A 23 61.43 11.13 -10.08
N GLY A 24 60.90 9.96 -10.45
CA GLY A 24 59.87 9.82 -11.49
C GLY A 24 58.60 10.53 -11.07
N ASP A 25 58.51 11.81 -11.42
CA ASP A 25 57.33 12.63 -11.23
C ASP A 25 56.25 12.11 -12.19
N ARG A 26 55.36 11.27 -11.67
CA ARG A 26 54.19 10.79 -12.38
C ARG A 26 53.23 11.96 -12.54
N CYS A 27 53.51 12.79 -13.55
CA CYS A 27 52.58 13.77 -14.07
C CYS A 27 51.33 13.01 -14.49
N GLN A 28 50.30 13.03 -13.64
CA GLN A 28 49.00 12.47 -13.97
C GLN A 28 48.50 13.20 -15.20
N GLN A 29 48.52 12.53 -16.35
CA GLN A 29 47.90 13.02 -17.56
C GLN A 29 46.41 13.26 -17.26
N GLN A 30 46.07 14.53 -17.02
CA GLN A 30 44.69 15.00 -17.07
C GLN A 30 44.24 14.87 -18.53
N ARG A 31 43.70 13.69 -18.87
CA ARG A 31 43.01 13.49 -20.13
C ARG A 31 41.69 14.24 -20.03
N GLY A 32 41.55 15.33 -20.79
CA GLY A 32 40.28 16.01 -20.97
C GLY A 32 39.27 15.09 -21.65
N VAL A 33 38.02 15.13 -21.21
CA VAL A 33 36.91 14.35 -21.80
C VAL A 33 36.66 14.86 -23.21
N SER A 34 36.64 13.95 -24.19
CA SER A 34 36.35 14.32 -25.59
C SER A 34 34.88 14.74 -25.75
N LEU A 35 34.58 15.66 -26.68
CA LEU A 35 33.19 16.04 -27.01
C LEU A 35 32.34 14.82 -27.38
N LEU A 36 32.94 13.85 -28.09
CA LEU A 36 32.27 12.61 -28.46
C LEU A 36 31.98 11.72 -27.25
N GLU A 37 32.86 11.72 -26.26
CA GLU A 37 32.68 10.97 -25.02
C GLU A 37 31.54 11.56 -24.18
N MET A 38 31.42 12.89 -24.11
CA MET A 38 30.28 13.56 -23.46
C MET A 38 28.95 13.22 -24.16
N VAL A 39 28.91 13.19 -25.49
CA VAL A 39 27.69 12.79 -26.22
C VAL A 39 27.31 11.34 -25.95
N ILE A 40 28.28 10.42 -25.92
CA ILE A 40 28.03 9.01 -25.59
C ILE A 40 27.49 8.88 -24.16
N VAL A 41 28.10 9.56 -23.18
CA VAL A 41 27.65 9.53 -21.78
C VAL A 41 26.22 10.07 -21.66
N LEU A 42 25.90 11.18 -22.34
CA LEU A 42 24.54 11.72 -22.35
C LEU A 42 23.54 10.72 -22.95
N CYS A 43 23.85 10.11 -24.10
CA CYS A 43 23.00 9.10 -24.71
C CYS A 43 22.75 7.91 -23.78
N VAL A 44 23.80 7.38 -23.14
CA VAL A 44 23.67 6.26 -22.19
C VAL A 44 22.84 6.67 -20.97
N SER A 45 23.06 7.87 -20.43
CA SER A 45 22.30 8.39 -19.28
C SER A 45 20.81 8.56 -19.57
N LEU A 46 20.45 8.98 -20.79
CA LEU A 46 19.05 9.11 -21.22
C LEU A 46 18.36 7.75 -21.34
N ILE A 47 19.06 6.74 -21.86
CA ILE A 47 18.53 5.37 -21.96
C ILE A 47 18.27 4.80 -20.56
N ILE A 48 19.23 4.94 -19.64
CA ILE A 48 19.08 4.48 -18.26
C ILE A 48 17.95 5.24 -17.56
N GLY A 49 17.88 6.56 -17.75
CA GLY A 49 16.81 7.40 -17.20
C GLY A 49 15.42 6.96 -17.66
N ALA A 50 15.26 6.62 -18.93
CA ALA A 50 13.98 6.14 -19.47
C ALA A 50 13.53 4.81 -18.81
N ILE A 51 14.45 3.86 -18.62
CA ILE A 51 14.15 2.58 -17.96
C ILE A 51 13.77 2.81 -16.49
N ALA A 52 14.46 3.72 -15.80
CA ALA A 52 14.18 4.06 -14.41
C ALA A 52 12.75 4.61 -14.23
N VAL A 53 12.29 5.50 -15.13
CA VAL A 53 10.93 6.07 -15.07
C VAL A 53 9.85 4.99 -15.16
N LEU A 54 10.01 4.01 -16.06
CA LEU A 54 9.05 2.91 -16.19
C LEU A 54 8.95 2.08 -14.91
N ASN A 55 10.08 1.80 -14.26
CA ASN A 55 10.10 1.05 -13.01
C ASN A 55 9.39 1.82 -11.89
N VAL A 56 9.68 3.12 -11.74
CA VAL A 56 9.05 3.98 -10.73
C VAL A 56 7.53 3.99 -10.85
N GLN A 57 6.97 4.05 -12.07
CA GLN A 57 5.51 4.04 -12.28
C GLN A 57 4.86 2.72 -11.86
N THR A 58 5.53 1.58 -12.05
CA THR A 58 4.98 0.29 -11.61
C THR A 58 5.07 0.11 -10.10
N THR A 59 6.16 0.59 -9.49
CA THR A 59 6.35 0.56 -8.05
C THR A 59 5.36 1.49 -7.33
N SER A 60 5.11 2.70 -7.85
CA SER A 60 4.15 3.63 -7.22
C SER A 60 2.74 3.03 -7.13
N ARG A 61 2.30 2.31 -8.18
CA ARG A 61 0.98 1.63 -8.19
C ARG A 61 0.88 0.54 -7.11
N VAL A 62 1.96 -0.18 -6.85
CA VAL A 62 2.01 -1.20 -5.78
C VAL A 62 2.02 -0.51 -4.41
N ILE A 63 2.77 0.58 -4.27
CA ILE A 63 2.79 1.38 -3.04
C ILE A 63 1.38 1.92 -2.73
N HIS A 64 0.69 2.51 -3.71
CA HIS A 64 -0.67 3.02 -3.52
C HIS A 64 -1.67 1.93 -3.11
N LEU A 65 -1.55 0.73 -3.69
CA LEU A 65 -2.38 -0.42 -3.32
C LEU A 65 -2.14 -0.81 -1.85
N HIS A 66 -0.87 -0.96 -1.48
CA HIS A 66 -0.48 -1.36 -0.12
C HIS A 66 -0.81 -0.30 0.93
N GLU A 67 -0.55 0.98 0.64
CA GLU A 67 -0.90 2.11 1.51
C GLU A 67 -2.41 2.16 1.74
N SER A 68 -3.21 2.01 0.68
CA SER A 68 -4.68 1.97 0.79
C SER A 68 -5.16 0.77 1.61
N GLY A 69 -4.52 -0.39 1.46
CA GLY A 69 -4.81 -1.57 2.27
C GLY A 69 -4.47 -1.38 3.74
N SER A 70 -3.33 -0.74 4.04
CA SER A 70 -2.88 -0.43 5.40
C SER A 70 -3.76 0.62 6.07
N GLU A 71 -4.13 1.68 5.36
CA GLU A 71 -5.07 2.68 5.85
C GLU A 71 -6.44 2.06 6.15
N TYR A 72 -6.91 1.14 5.31
CA TYR A 72 -8.15 0.40 5.56
C TYR A 72 -8.06 -0.48 6.80
N ALA A 73 -6.95 -1.18 6.98
CA ALA A 73 -6.72 -1.97 8.19
C ALA A 73 -6.72 -1.08 9.45
N ASN A 74 -6.11 0.11 9.38
CA ASN A 74 -6.14 1.09 10.46
C ASN A 74 -7.55 1.64 10.73
N LEU A 75 -8.35 1.85 9.69
CA LEU A 75 -9.75 2.23 9.81
C LEU A 75 -10.56 1.13 10.52
N LEU A 76 -10.34 -0.14 10.16
CA LEU A 76 -10.99 -1.28 10.81
C LEU A 76 -10.60 -1.38 12.30
N GLN A 77 -9.32 -1.15 12.64
CA GLN A 77 -8.89 -1.09 14.04
C GLN A 77 -9.56 0.06 14.79
N THR A 78 -9.66 1.23 14.15
CA THR A 78 -10.35 2.40 14.70
C THR A 78 -11.83 2.10 14.93
N ALA A 79 -12.52 1.50 13.96
CA ALA A 79 -13.91 1.08 14.07
C ALA A 79 -14.12 0.11 15.25
N ARG A 80 -13.22 -0.87 15.39
CA ARG A 80 -13.22 -1.83 16.50
C ARG A 80 -13.07 -1.14 17.86
N ILE A 81 -12.10 -0.22 18.00
CA ILE A 81 -11.88 0.52 19.25
C ILE A 81 -13.08 1.42 19.57
N ARG A 82 -13.62 2.10 18.57
CA ARG A 82 -14.81 2.95 18.74
C ARG A 82 -16.03 2.13 19.16
N ALA A 83 -16.25 0.95 18.59
CA ALA A 83 -17.35 0.06 18.97
C ALA A 83 -17.27 -0.34 20.44
N ILE A 84 -16.06 -0.65 20.93
CA ILE A 84 -15.82 -0.93 22.35
C ILE A 84 -16.09 0.30 23.22
N GLN A 85 -15.62 1.48 22.81
CA GLN A 85 -15.79 2.71 23.58
C GLN A 85 -17.24 3.18 23.66
N GLY A 86 -18.00 3.00 22.58
CA GLY A 86 -19.39 3.45 22.46
C GLY A 86 -20.43 2.45 22.93
N ASP A 87 -20.02 1.27 23.42
CA ASP A 87 -20.89 0.13 23.76
C ASP A 87 -21.96 -0.16 22.69
N SER A 88 -21.60 0.05 21.43
CA SER A 88 -22.50 -0.09 20.29
C SER A 88 -21.77 -0.80 19.15
N TYR A 89 -22.53 -1.25 18.15
CA TYR A 89 -21.95 -1.80 16.94
C TYR A 89 -21.75 -0.71 15.89
N TYR A 90 -20.64 -0.77 15.16
CA TYR A 90 -20.36 0.13 14.04
C TYR A 90 -19.99 -0.65 12.79
N ILE A 91 -20.50 -0.15 11.66
CA ILE A 91 -20.31 -0.75 10.34
C ILE A 91 -19.29 0.10 9.58
N VAL A 92 -18.31 -0.54 8.98
CA VAL A 92 -17.40 0.11 8.03
C VAL A 92 -17.95 -0.05 6.64
N LYS A 93 -18.29 1.07 5.99
CA LYS A 93 -18.86 1.10 4.65
C LYS A 93 -17.86 1.68 3.67
N THR A 94 -17.82 1.10 2.49
CA THR A 94 -17.05 1.64 1.37
C THR A 94 -18.00 2.29 0.37
N ASP A 95 -17.72 3.53 0.01
CA ASP A 95 -18.43 4.32 -0.98
C ASP A 95 -17.56 4.44 -2.23
N THR A 96 -17.93 3.66 -3.26
CA THR A 96 -17.30 3.66 -4.59
C THR A 96 -18.02 4.58 -5.58
N SER A 97 -19.06 5.31 -5.15
CA SER A 97 -19.77 6.28 -6.01
C SER A 97 -19.03 7.61 -6.14
N VAL A 98 -18.09 7.87 -5.22
CA VAL A 98 -17.20 9.03 -5.22
C VAL A 98 -15.83 8.65 -5.79
N ASN A 99 -15.16 9.59 -6.46
CA ASN A 99 -13.81 9.40 -6.99
C ASN A 99 -12.86 10.48 -6.42
N PRO A 100 -11.78 10.09 -5.71
CA PRO A 100 -11.41 8.72 -5.33
C PRO A 100 -12.42 8.06 -4.39
N ALA A 101 -12.50 6.73 -4.45
CA ALA A 101 -13.35 5.95 -3.55
C ALA A 101 -12.94 6.22 -2.09
N ARG A 102 -13.86 6.03 -1.14
CA ARG A 102 -13.60 6.25 0.29
C ARG A 102 -14.22 5.16 1.14
N ALA A 103 -13.68 4.93 2.32
CA ALA A 103 -14.32 4.11 3.34
C ALA A 103 -14.49 4.90 4.63
N PHE A 104 -15.57 4.65 5.35
CA PHE A 104 -15.89 5.34 6.60
C PHE A 104 -16.56 4.42 7.60
N VAL A 105 -16.42 4.76 8.88
CA VAL A 105 -17.15 4.10 9.97
C VAL A 105 -18.47 4.84 10.16
N ASP A 106 -19.60 4.17 9.92
CA ASP A 106 -20.93 4.75 10.09
C ASP A 106 -21.29 4.80 11.58
N ILE A 107 -20.91 5.90 12.25
CA ILE A 107 -21.20 6.11 13.67
C ILE A 107 -22.65 6.56 13.86
N ALA A 108 -23.14 7.39 12.94
CA ALA A 108 -24.49 7.92 13.00
C ALA A 108 -25.57 6.87 12.67
N GLY A 109 -25.20 5.73 12.08
CA GLY A 109 -26.12 4.66 11.67
C GLY A 109 -27.02 5.05 10.50
N THR A 110 -26.60 6.03 9.71
CA THR A 110 -27.40 6.58 8.60
C THR A 110 -27.20 5.80 7.30
N GLY A 111 -26.15 4.98 7.24
CA GLY A 111 -25.72 4.30 6.03
C GLY A 111 -24.95 5.19 5.06
N PHE A 112 -24.76 6.47 5.36
CA PHE A 112 -24.03 7.44 4.56
C PHE A 112 -22.96 8.14 5.39
N TYR A 113 -21.96 8.71 4.71
CA TYR A 113 -20.94 9.49 5.38
C TYR A 113 -21.56 10.71 6.07
N SER A 114 -21.32 10.84 7.38
CA SER A 114 -21.72 11.97 8.20
C SER A 114 -20.50 12.69 8.77
N ASN A 115 -20.65 14.00 9.05
CA ASN A 115 -19.56 14.76 9.66
C ASN A 115 -19.25 14.21 11.06
N GLY A 116 -17.99 13.85 11.30
CA GLY A 116 -17.54 13.18 12.53
C GLY A 116 -17.26 11.68 12.38
N ASP A 117 -17.67 11.07 11.27
CA ASP A 117 -17.31 9.68 10.95
C ASP A 117 -15.81 9.60 10.58
N PRO A 118 -15.03 8.73 11.24
CA PRO A 118 -13.68 8.40 10.81
C PRO A 118 -13.74 7.86 9.38
N LEU A 119 -12.92 8.44 8.50
CA LEU A 119 -12.86 8.07 7.09
C LEU A 119 -11.42 7.87 6.66
N MET A 120 -11.28 7.12 5.58
CA MET A 120 -10.09 7.06 4.76
C MET A 120 -10.46 7.29 3.30
N VAL A 121 -9.47 7.68 2.49
CA VAL A 121 -9.64 7.87 1.05
C VAL A 121 -8.69 6.93 0.32
N PHE A 122 -9.21 6.11 -0.58
CA PHE A 122 -8.38 5.25 -1.40
C PHE A 122 -7.53 6.08 -2.38
N ALA A 123 -6.36 5.58 -2.77
CA ALA A 123 -5.63 6.15 -3.89
C ALA A 123 -6.49 6.10 -5.17
N SER A 124 -6.32 7.06 -6.08
CA SER A 124 -7.18 7.20 -7.28
C SER A 124 -7.16 5.99 -8.23
N ASP A 125 -6.10 5.18 -8.18
CA ASP A 125 -5.93 3.97 -8.97
C ASP A 125 -6.40 2.70 -8.23
N VAL A 126 -6.82 2.81 -6.96
CA VAL A 126 -7.26 1.71 -6.10
C VAL A 126 -8.76 1.81 -5.84
N THR A 127 -9.47 0.70 -6.01
CA THR A 127 -10.91 0.61 -5.69
C THR A 127 -11.19 -0.62 -4.86
N SER A 128 -12.19 -0.52 -3.98
CA SER A 128 -12.78 -1.71 -3.37
C SER A 128 -13.58 -2.50 -4.40
N MET A 129 -13.48 -3.82 -4.30
CA MET A 129 -14.10 -4.76 -5.21
C MET A 129 -15.16 -5.62 -4.52
N PRO A 130 -16.24 -5.99 -5.22
CA PRO A 130 -17.24 -6.90 -4.69
C PRO A 130 -16.63 -8.23 -4.25
N PHE A 131 -17.19 -8.84 -3.20
CA PHE A 131 -16.74 -10.13 -2.69
C PHE A 131 -16.66 -11.21 -3.78
N ALA A 132 -17.64 -11.25 -4.69
CA ALA A 132 -17.71 -12.23 -5.77
C ALA A 132 -16.58 -12.09 -6.81
N SER A 133 -15.93 -10.93 -6.90
CA SER A 133 -14.85 -10.67 -7.85
C SER A 133 -13.47 -11.07 -7.32
N GLY A 134 -13.35 -11.40 -6.02
CA GLY A 134 -12.08 -11.73 -5.38
C GLY A 134 -11.50 -13.06 -5.88
N PRO A 135 -10.23 -13.09 -6.36
CA PRO A 135 -9.61 -14.32 -6.83
C PRO A 135 -9.20 -15.26 -5.67
N GLY A 136 -9.05 -16.56 -5.93
CA GLY A 136 -8.41 -17.49 -5.00
C GLY A 136 -9.08 -17.65 -3.62
N LEU A 137 -10.39 -17.42 -3.51
CA LEU A 137 -11.12 -17.35 -2.23
C LEU A 137 -10.93 -18.59 -1.35
N ALA A 138 -10.87 -19.79 -1.92
CA ALA A 138 -10.68 -21.03 -1.17
C ALA A 138 -9.32 -21.06 -0.46
N ASN A 139 -8.25 -20.65 -1.16
CA ASN A 139 -6.90 -20.55 -0.60
C ASN A 139 -6.83 -19.46 0.47
N LEU A 140 -7.51 -18.32 0.29
CA LEU A 140 -7.56 -17.28 1.31
C LEU A 140 -8.26 -17.77 2.58
N LYS A 141 -9.46 -18.35 2.43
CA LYS A 141 -10.27 -18.88 3.55
C LYS A 141 -9.49 -19.89 4.38
N SER A 142 -8.74 -20.80 3.77
CA SER A 142 -7.93 -21.78 4.52
C SER A 142 -6.80 -21.16 5.36
N GLN A 143 -6.39 -19.92 5.08
CA GLN A 143 -5.25 -19.28 5.76
C GLN A 143 -5.64 -18.43 6.97
N PHE A 144 -6.85 -17.85 7.00
CA PHE A 144 -7.28 -16.99 8.12
C PHE A 144 -8.40 -17.59 8.97
N LEU A 145 -9.08 -18.63 8.48
CA LEU A 145 -10.10 -19.36 9.24
C LEU A 145 -9.49 -20.57 9.96
N PRO A 146 -9.92 -20.89 11.19
CA PRO A 146 -9.43 -22.05 11.93
C PRO A 146 -9.88 -23.38 11.28
N PRO A 147 -9.03 -24.43 11.25
CA PRO A 147 -9.40 -25.75 10.71
C PRO A 147 -10.22 -26.60 11.72
N GLY A 148 -11.29 -27.30 11.28
CA GLY A 148 -12.08 -28.23 12.11
C GLY A 148 -13.56 -28.39 11.71
N ALA A 149 -14.24 -29.46 12.19
CA ALA A 149 -15.55 -29.99 11.75
C ALA A 149 -16.82 -29.13 12.01
N ALA A 150 -16.64 -27.86 12.33
CA ALA A 150 -17.52 -26.79 11.92
C ALA A 150 -16.59 -25.69 11.43
N ALA A 151 -16.73 -25.27 10.18
CA ALA A 151 -16.05 -24.09 9.64
C ALA A 151 -16.53 -22.89 10.46
N GLN A 152 -15.87 -22.66 11.60
CA GLN A 152 -16.39 -21.80 12.65
C GLN A 152 -16.54 -20.39 12.11
N GLY A 153 -15.63 -19.90 11.25
CA GLY A 153 -15.86 -18.65 10.52
C GLY A 153 -16.58 -18.88 9.20
N SER A 154 -17.71 -18.22 9.00
CA SER A 154 -18.26 -18.00 7.67
C SER A 154 -17.93 -16.58 7.23
N VAL A 155 -17.60 -16.42 5.95
CA VAL A 155 -17.60 -15.10 5.32
C VAL A 155 -18.89 -15.00 4.55
N ASP A 156 -19.78 -14.11 4.99
CA ASP A 156 -21.05 -13.88 4.32
C ASP A 156 -20.80 -13.11 3.01
N PRO A 157 -21.06 -13.71 1.83
CA PRO A 157 -20.89 -13.02 0.56
C PRO A 157 -21.87 -11.85 0.37
N ASN A 158 -22.97 -11.82 1.15
CA ASN A 158 -24.04 -10.84 1.02
C ASN A 158 -23.91 -9.65 1.98
N ASN A 159 -23.02 -9.74 2.98
CA ASN A 159 -22.72 -8.65 3.89
C ASN A 159 -21.23 -8.27 3.79
N PRO A 160 -20.86 -7.49 2.75
CA PRO A 160 -19.46 -7.18 2.46
C PRO A 160 -18.85 -6.17 3.44
N ASN A 161 -19.67 -5.51 4.25
CA ASN A 161 -19.25 -4.41 5.12
C ASN A 161 -18.81 -4.95 6.49
N PRO A 162 -17.51 -4.83 6.85
CA PRO A 162 -17.05 -5.28 8.15
C PRO A 162 -17.75 -4.54 9.28
N THR A 163 -18.30 -5.29 10.23
CA THR A 163 -19.04 -4.74 11.37
C THR A 163 -18.44 -5.26 12.67
N PHE A 164 -18.24 -4.36 13.64
CA PHE A 164 -17.72 -4.70 14.96
C PHE A 164 -18.75 -4.38 16.02
N GLY A 165 -18.95 -5.31 16.96
CA GLY A 165 -19.85 -5.11 18.10
C GLY A 165 -19.14 -4.45 19.29
N SER A 166 -19.90 -4.19 20.36
CA SER A 166 -19.37 -3.56 21.59
C SER A 166 -18.25 -4.34 22.29
N ARG A 167 -18.08 -5.62 21.95
CA ARG A 167 -16.98 -6.47 22.43
C ARG A 167 -15.73 -6.43 21.53
N GLY A 168 -15.75 -5.61 20.47
CA GLY A 168 -14.69 -5.55 19.46
C GLY A 168 -14.53 -6.84 18.67
N LEU A 169 -15.55 -7.69 18.66
CA LEU A 169 -15.60 -8.90 17.84
C LEU A 169 -16.43 -8.62 16.58
N PRO A 170 -16.09 -9.26 15.45
CA PRO A 170 -16.92 -9.24 14.26
C PRO A 170 -18.32 -9.76 14.59
N CYS A 171 -19.35 -9.09 14.07
CA CYS A 171 -20.72 -9.48 14.30
C CYS A 171 -21.60 -9.10 13.11
N THR A 172 -22.62 -9.88 12.83
CA THR A 172 -23.53 -9.60 11.71
C THR A 172 -24.72 -8.79 12.22
N PRO A 173 -24.92 -7.53 11.81
CA PRO A 173 -26.04 -6.73 12.28
C PRO A 173 -27.37 -7.36 11.85
N ASN A 174 -28.28 -7.53 12.80
CA ASN A 174 -29.62 -8.08 12.61
C ASN A 174 -30.62 -7.35 13.52
N ALA A 175 -31.60 -6.68 12.91
CA ALA A 175 -32.70 -6.01 13.60
C ALA A 175 -32.28 -5.11 14.80
N GLY A 176 -31.22 -4.30 14.63
CA GLY A 176 -30.71 -3.41 15.69
C GLY A 176 -29.83 -4.08 16.75
N THR A 177 -29.52 -5.37 16.59
CA THR A 177 -28.54 -6.11 17.39
C THR A 177 -27.38 -6.55 16.52
N CYS A 178 -26.25 -6.93 17.14
CA CYS A 178 -25.10 -7.44 16.41
C CYS A 178 -24.59 -8.75 17.04
N PRO A 179 -25.25 -9.90 16.74
CA PRO A 179 -24.80 -11.19 17.22
C PRO A 179 -23.46 -11.61 16.59
N TYR A 180 -22.60 -12.22 17.40
CA TYR A 180 -21.32 -12.80 16.97
C TYR A 180 -21.50 -14.05 16.10
N LEU A 181 -22.63 -14.75 16.29
CA LEU A 181 -23.04 -15.90 15.50
C LEU A 181 -24.01 -15.46 14.42
N THR A 182 -23.81 -15.99 13.22
CA THR A 182 -24.79 -15.89 12.14
C THR A 182 -26.00 -16.78 12.43
N ALA A 183 -27.08 -16.64 11.66
CA ALA A 183 -28.25 -17.53 11.75
C ALA A 183 -27.92 -19.02 11.55
N ALA A 184 -26.79 -19.33 10.89
CA ALA A 184 -26.28 -20.69 10.69
C ALA A 184 -25.38 -21.17 11.86
N ASN A 185 -25.37 -20.47 12.99
CA ASN A 185 -24.57 -20.79 14.18
C ASN A 185 -23.04 -20.84 13.92
N THR A 186 -22.58 -20.05 12.95
CA THR A 186 -21.15 -19.86 12.64
C THR A 186 -20.69 -18.49 13.13
N VAL A 187 -19.46 -18.39 13.63
CA VAL A 187 -18.87 -17.10 13.99
C VAL A 187 -18.62 -16.25 12.74
N THR A 188 -18.78 -14.94 12.89
CA THR A 188 -18.71 -13.99 11.77
C THR A 188 -17.25 -13.67 11.43
N SER A 189 -16.94 -13.59 10.14
CA SER A 189 -15.65 -13.12 9.63
C SER A 189 -15.84 -12.32 8.36
N TYR A 190 -14.91 -11.42 8.05
CA TYR A 190 -15.01 -10.53 6.91
C TYR A 190 -13.79 -10.61 6.00
N VAL A 191 -14.01 -10.36 4.72
CA VAL A 191 -12.95 -10.04 3.78
C VAL A 191 -13.38 -8.86 2.94
N THR A 192 -12.47 -7.92 2.74
CA THR A 192 -12.62 -6.83 1.81
C THR A 192 -11.53 -6.98 0.75
N PHE A 193 -11.92 -6.96 -0.52
CA PHE A 193 -10.98 -6.96 -1.63
C PHE A 193 -10.76 -5.54 -2.12
N ILE A 194 -9.51 -5.23 -2.45
CA ILE A 194 -9.13 -4.01 -3.14
C ILE A 194 -8.29 -4.39 -4.36
N GLN A 195 -8.45 -3.63 -5.43
CA GLN A 195 -7.69 -3.83 -6.66
C GLN A 195 -7.14 -2.51 -7.14
N ASN A 196 -5.90 -2.53 -7.61
CA ASN A 196 -5.38 -1.47 -8.44
C ASN A 196 -5.90 -1.65 -9.87
N THR A 197 -6.71 -0.71 -10.35
CA THR A 197 -7.36 -0.73 -11.66
C THR A 197 -6.38 -0.63 -12.83
N GLN A 198 -5.18 -0.08 -12.60
CA GLN A 198 -4.16 0.14 -13.62
C GLN A 198 -3.19 -1.04 -13.76
N SER A 199 -2.82 -1.68 -12.64
CA SER A 199 -1.89 -2.82 -12.62
C SER A 199 -2.60 -4.18 -12.59
N GLY A 200 -3.88 -4.20 -12.24
CA GLY A 200 -4.67 -5.43 -12.07
C GLY A 200 -4.30 -6.23 -10.82
N LYS A 201 -3.39 -5.72 -9.97
CA LYS A 201 -2.96 -6.37 -8.73
C LYS A 201 -4.04 -6.28 -7.66
N TRP A 202 -4.15 -7.33 -6.86
CA TRP A 202 -5.17 -7.49 -5.84
C TRP A 202 -4.55 -7.56 -4.45
N GLU A 203 -5.23 -6.94 -3.50
CA GLU A 203 -5.01 -7.13 -2.08
C GLU A 203 -6.33 -7.48 -1.39
N ALA A 204 -6.22 -8.22 -0.29
CA ALA A 204 -7.35 -8.57 0.55
C ALA A 204 -7.05 -8.20 1.99
N ILE A 205 -8.06 -7.64 2.66
CA ILE A 205 -8.03 -7.35 4.07
C ILE A 205 -9.03 -8.28 4.74
N THR A 206 -8.54 -9.18 5.58
CA THR A 206 -9.37 -10.17 6.28
C THR A 206 -9.52 -9.80 7.74
N VAL A 207 -10.70 -10.05 8.29
CA VAL A 207 -10.97 -10.00 9.73
C VAL A 207 -11.41 -11.38 10.17
N ASN A 208 -10.59 -12.03 10.99
CA ASN A 208 -10.93 -13.34 11.52
C ASN A 208 -11.97 -13.23 12.66
N PRO A 209 -12.61 -14.33 13.08
CA PRO A 209 -13.62 -14.28 14.15
C PRO A 209 -13.14 -13.76 15.51
N ALA A 210 -11.82 -13.77 15.75
CA ALA A 210 -11.23 -13.17 16.95
C ALA A 210 -10.98 -11.66 16.82
N GLY A 211 -11.41 -11.04 15.72
CA GLY A 211 -11.19 -9.61 15.44
C GLY A 211 -9.76 -9.26 15.01
N ARG A 212 -8.95 -10.24 14.61
CA ARG A 212 -7.60 -10.00 14.06
C ARG A 212 -7.72 -9.58 12.61
N ILE A 213 -7.18 -8.41 12.30
CA ILE A 213 -7.08 -7.87 10.95
C ILE A 213 -5.73 -8.30 10.35
N ARG A 214 -5.75 -8.76 9.10
CA ARG A 214 -4.56 -9.14 8.32
C ARG A 214 -4.70 -8.67 6.89
N LEU A 215 -3.58 -8.28 6.29
CA LEU A 215 -3.47 -7.91 4.89
C LEU A 215 -2.87 -9.08 4.10
N TRP A 216 -3.27 -9.18 2.84
CA TRP A 216 -2.83 -10.23 1.92
C TRP A 216 -2.62 -9.64 0.54
N ALA A 217 -1.55 -10.08 -0.15
CA ALA A 217 -1.32 -9.80 -1.56
C ALA A 217 -1.64 -11.03 -2.40
N TYR A 218 -2.18 -10.82 -3.59
CA TYR A 218 -2.41 -11.90 -4.55
C TYR A 218 -1.25 -12.04 -5.54
N GLU A 219 -0.65 -13.22 -5.57
CA GLU A 219 0.50 -13.55 -6.44
C GLU A 219 0.08 -14.20 -7.76
N GLY A 220 -1.22 -14.22 -8.09
CA GLY A 220 -1.76 -14.77 -9.33
C GLY A 220 -2.30 -16.20 -9.21
N THR A 221 -1.92 -16.93 -8.16
CA THR A 221 -2.44 -18.26 -7.84
C THR A 221 -2.78 -18.39 -6.36
N THR A 222 -1.95 -17.82 -5.50
CA THR A 222 -2.05 -17.88 -4.04
C THR A 222 -2.09 -16.49 -3.41
N TRP A 223 -2.65 -16.42 -2.21
CA TRP A 223 -2.57 -15.26 -1.34
C TRP A 223 -1.36 -15.39 -0.41
N SER A 224 -0.52 -14.37 -0.34
CA SER A 224 0.59 -14.27 0.61
C SER A 224 0.30 -13.20 1.67
N PRO A 225 0.67 -13.44 2.94
CA PRO A 225 0.44 -12.47 4.00
C PRO A 225 1.36 -11.25 3.81
N LEU A 226 0.77 -10.06 3.93
CA LEU A 226 1.50 -8.81 4.06
C LEU A 226 1.67 -8.55 5.57
N ASN A 227 2.92 -8.56 6.03
CA ASN A 227 3.25 -8.36 7.44
C ASN A 227 2.98 -6.92 7.90
#